data_AF-A0A2V7DES4-F1
#
_entry.id   AF-A0A2V7DES4-F1
#
_cell.length_a   1.000
_cell.length_b   1.000
_cell.length_c   1.000
_cell.angle_alpha   90.00
_cell.angle_beta   90.00
_cell.angle_gamma   90.00
#
_symmetry.space_group_name_H-M   'P 1'
#
loop_
_entity.id
_entity.type
_entity.pdbx_description
1 polymer ?
#
loop_
_entity_poly.entity_id
_entity_poly.type
_entity_poly.pdbx_seq_one_letter_code
_entity_poly.pdbx_strand_id
1 'polypeptide(L)'
;MTTTVRPFTGKEYLESLRDGREIWIYGQKVPDVTTHPAFRNSARMLARLYDGLHDPASRDVLTCPTDTGNGGFTHRYFRAPANADDLVAARDAIAAWARLTYGWMGRSPDYKGAFIATLGANADFYAPYQENARRWYRAAQERCLYMNHAFAHPPVDRHRPPDEVADVYMHVEKETDAGLIVSGAKIVATGSALTHYNFVAHPSQVPMKKKEFALIFLSAMDTPGVKLICRPSYSMTAEVMGSPFDYPLSSRLDENDAILILDHALVPWENVFIYEDIEKSNAFFPRSGFFPRAMFQGCTRLAVKLDFIIGLLSKAVDLVGSGDSRHVQASVGEAVAWRNMMWGLTDAMARAPIPWAGGASVLPNPEYAQAYRTFSSVAYPRVKEIIESIMASGLIYINSHAVDFQTPSLRPYLDRYLRGSDGSDAVQRTKLMKLLWDAIGTEFGGRHELYERNYLGASETVRFATWQMAQASGLLERMRGFADQCMAEYDL
;
A
#
# COMPACT_ATOMS: atom_id res chain seq x y z
N MET A 1 -30.85 -20.83 12.35
CA MET A 1 -30.38 -19.74 11.46
C MET A 1 -28.86 -19.79 11.47
N THR A 2 -28.25 -20.41 10.46
CA THR A 2 -26.78 -20.37 10.28
C THR A 2 -26.40 -18.93 10.02
N THR A 3 -25.71 -18.28 10.97
CA THR A 3 -25.14 -16.94 10.77
C THR A 3 -24.23 -16.98 9.56
N THR A 4 -24.65 -16.34 8.47
CA THR A 4 -23.86 -16.22 7.23
C THR A 4 -22.57 -15.49 7.56
N VAL A 5 -21.42 -16.13 7.32
CA VAL A 5 -20.11 -15.50 7.52
C VAL A 5 -19.97 -14.35 6.53
N ARG A 6 -19.77 -13.14 7.05
CA ARG A 6 -19.58 -11.91 6.28
C ARG A 6 -18.30 -11.17 6.68
N PRO A 7 -17.81 -10.23 5.85
CA PRO A 7 -16.71 -9.34 6.21
C PRO A 7 -16.95 -8.66 7.57
N PHE A 8 -15.87 -8.37 8.28
CA PHE A 8 -15.93 -7.59 9.52
C PHE A 8 -16.69 -6.26 9.28
N THR A 9 -17.47 -5.82 10.26
CA THR A 9 -17.80 -4.39 10.41
C THR A 9 -16.60 -3.64 10.99
N GLY A 10 -16.62 -2.31 10.98
CA GLY A 10 -15.60 -1.50 11.62
C GLY A 10 -15.46 -1.80 13.11
N LYS A 11 -16.58 -2.03 13.81
CA LYS A 11 -16.58 -2.42 15.23
C LYS A 11 -15.94 -3.80 15.44
N GLU A 12 -16.34 -4.79 14.64
CA GLU A 12 -15.79 -6.15 14.75
C GLU A 12 -14.29 -6.18 14.40
N TYR A 13 -13.84 -5.36 13.44
CA TYR A 13 -12.43 -5.18 13.12
C TYR A 13 -11.64 -4.55 14.27
N LEU A 14 -12.15 -3.48 14.90
CA LEU A 14 -11.45 -2.90 16.05
C LEU A 14 -11.35 -3.89 17.21
N GLU A 15 -12.43 -4.65 17.46
CA GLU A 15 -12.42 -5.68 18.51
C GLU A 15 -11.42 -6.80 18.21
N SER A 16 -11.27 -7.22 16.94
CA SER A 16 -10.28 -8.24 16.57
C SER A 16 -8.83 -7.79 16.71
N LEU A 17 -8.55 -6.49 16.96
CA LEU A 17 -7.22 -6.00 17.28
C LEU A 17 -6.88 -6.03 18.78
N ARG A 18 -7.85 -6.33 19.64
CA ARG A 18 -7.66 -6.45 21.10
C ARG A 18 -7.27 -7.88 21.46
N ASP A 19 -6.09 -8.27 21.03
CA ASP A 19 -5.54 -9.61 21.18
C ASP A 19 -4.19 -9.59 21.94
N GLY A 20 -3.46 -10.70 21.89
CA GLY A 20 -2.15 -10.85 22.55
C GLY A 20 -0.97 -10.20 21.82
N ARG A 21 -1.20 -9.36 20.79
CA ARG A 21 -0.12 -8.77 19.98
C ARG A 21 0.91 -8.02 20.84
N GLU A 22 2.17 -8.20 20.49
CA GLU A 22 3.28 -7.52 21.16
C GLU A 22 3.86 -6.41 20.27
N ILE A 23 3.55 -5.16 20.63
CA ILE A 23 3.96 -3.96 19.89
C ILE A 23 4.74 -3.05 20.84
N TRP A 24 5.90 -2.59 20.39
CA TRP A 24 6.78 -1.69 21.13
C TRP A 24 6.92 -0.36 20.40
N ILE A 25 6.72 0.75 21.12
CA ILE A 25 6.97 2.10 20.61
C ILE A 25 7.49 2.99 21.74
N TYR A 26 8.49 3.84 21.45
CA TYR A 26 9.13 4.71 22.44
C TYR A 26 9.60 3.98 23.72
N GLY A 27 10.12 2.76 23.57
CA GLY A 27 10.61 1.94 24.68
C GLY A 27 9.53 1.30 25.55
N GLN A 28 8.26 1.38 25.17
CA GLN A 28 7.13 0.85 25.94
C GLN A 28 6.31 -0.14 25.11
N LYS A 29 5.80 -1.18 25.78
CA LYS A 29 4.83 -2.12 25.20
C LYS A 29 3.47 -1.44 25.12
N VAL A 30 2.82 -1.52 23.97
CA VAL A 30 1.48 -0.97 23.73
C VAL A 30 0.43 -1.91 24.33
N PRO A 31 -0.38 -1.49 25.31
CA PRO A 31 -1.37 -2.36 25.94
C PRO A 31 -2.60 -2.63 25.07
N ASP A 32 -3.06 -1.62 24.32
CA ASP A 32 -4.19 -1.74 23.40
C ASP A 32 -3.97 -0.80 22.20
N VAL A 33 -3.80 -1.39 21.02
CA VAL A 33 -3.52 -0.65 19.78
C VAL A 33 -4.73 0.20 19.33
N THR A 34 -5.95 -0.14 19.75
CA THR A 34 -7.17 0.58 19.37
C THR A 34 -7.36 1.89 20.15
N THR A 35 -6.67 2.05 21.28
CA THR A 35 -6.79 3.22 22.16
C THR A 35 -5.50 4.03 22.24
N HIS A 36 -4.35 3.44 21.92
CA HIS A 36 -3.06 4.11 21.94
C HIS A 36 -2.96 5.26 20.91
N PRO A 37 -2.43 6.45 21.27
CA PRO A 37 -2.43 7.65 20.42
C PRO A 37 -1.71 7.47 19.08
N ALA A 38 -0.67 6.62 19.04
CA ALA A 38 0.05 6.31 17.81
C ALA A 38 -0.77 5.59 16.74
N PHE A 39 -1.91 4.97 17.09
CA PHE A 39 -2.61 4.04 16.19
C PHE A 39 -4.14 4.23 16.16
N ARG A 40 -4.75 4.70 17.24
CA ARG A 40 -6.23 4.73 17.42
C ARG A 40 -6.97 5.40 16.28
N ASN A 41 -6.43 6.48 15.70
CA ASN A 41 -7.09 7.18 14.60
C ASN A 41 -6.89 6.46 13.27
N SER A 42 -5.70 5.93 13.00
CA SER A 42 -5.45 5.06 11.84
C SER A 42 -6.34 3.81 11.88
N ALA A 43 -6.51 3.20 13.06
CA ALA A 43 -7.42 2.07 13.27
C ALA A 43 -8.88 2.45 12.95
N ARG A 44 -9.33 3.62 13.41
CA ARG A 44 -10.69 4.13 13.08
C ARG A 44 -10.85 4.45 11.59
N MET A 45 -9.80 4.92 10.91
CA MET A 45 -9.85 5.13 9.47
C MET A 45 -9.97 3.80 8.71
N LEU A 46 -9.25 2.76 9.14
CA LEU A 46 -9.38 1.40 8.60
C LEU A 46 -10.76 0.79 8.91
N ALA A 47 -11.32 1.03 10.09
CA ALA A 47 -12.68 0.61 10.44
C ALA A 47 -13.74 1.17 9.48
N ARG A 48 -13.56 2.41 8.97
CA ARG A 48 -14.46 2.99 7.95
C ARG A 48 -14.46 2.21 6.64
N LEU A 49 -13.34 1.59 6.26
CA LEU A 49 -13.27 0.75 5.06
C LEU A 49 -14.17 -0.48 5.22
N TYR A 50 -14.12 -1.10 6.39
CA TYR A 50 -14.98 -2.23 6.75
C TYR A 50 -16.46 -1.82 6.79
N ASP A 51 -16.80 -0.70 7.44
CA ASP A 51 -18.18 -0.21 7.45
C ASP A 51 -18.72 0.09 6.05
N GLY A 52 -17.87 0.60 5.13
CA GLY A 52 -18.22 0.83 3.73
C GLY A 52 -18.65 -0.44 2.97
N LEU A 53 -18.21 -1.64 3.39
CA LEU A 53 -18.68 -2.90 2.80
C LEU A 53 -20.16 -3.18 3.11
N HIS A 54 -20.68 -2.60 4.19
CA HIS A 54 -22.05 -2.84 4.67
C HIS A 54 -22.99 -1.67 4.38
N ASP A 55 -22.45 -0.50 4.03
CA ASP A 55 -23.23 0.69 3.65
C ASP A 55 -23.94 0.46 2.30
N PRO A 56 -25.29 0.51 2.24
CA PRO A 56 -26.04 0.37 0.99
C PRO A 56 -25.59 1.33 -0.12
N ALA A 57 -25.08 2.52 0.21
CA ALA A 57 -24.66 3.51 -0.79
C ALA A 57 -23.36 3.13 -1.52
N SER A 58 -22.48 2.34 -0.88
CA SER A 58 -21.20 1.92 -1.47
C SER A 58 -21.10 0.43 -1.77
N ARG A 59 -22.03 -0.37 -1.25
CA ARG A 59 -22.00 -1.85 -1.36
C ARG A 59 -21.91 -2.33 -2.81
N ASP A 60 -22.67 -1.75 -3.72
CA ASP A 60 -22.72 -2.20 -5.12
C ASP A 60 -21.39 -1.97 -5.85
N VAL A 61 -20.66 -0.92 -5.49
CA VAL A 61 -19.31 -0.65 -6.01
C VAL A 61 -18.28 -1.55 -5.33
N LEU A 62 -18.30 -1.62 -4.00
CA LEU A 62 -17.24 -2.27 -3.22
C LEU A 62 -17.29 -3.79 -3.21
N THR A 63 -18.48 -4.39 -3.35
CA THR A 63 -18.68 -5.81 -3.03
C THR A 63 -19.08 -6.66 -4.23
N CYS A 64 -18.78 -7.95 -4.13
CA CYS A 64 -19.35 -8.98 -4.99
C CYS A 64 -19.69 -10.23 -4.15
N PRO A 65 -20.48 -11.18 -4.70
CA PRO A 65 -20.68 -12.47 -4.06
C PRO A 65 -19.35 -13.20 -3.86
N THR A 66 -19.23 -13.87 -2.72
CA THR A 66 -18.15 -14.83 -2.49
C THR A 66 -18.27 -16.01 -3.45
N ASP A 67 -17.15 -16.64 -3.81
CA ASP A 67 -17.13 -17.89 -4.56
C ASP A 67 -16.84 -19.13 -3.68
N THR A 68 -16.97 -18.99 -2.37
CA THR A 68 -16.71 -20.06 -1.39
C THR A 68 -17.91 -21.00 -1.18
N GLY A 69 -19.08 -20.64 -1.70
CA GLY A 69 -20.34 -21.37 -1.48
C GLY A 69 -21.08 -21.01 -0.19
N ASN A 70 -20.62 -20.01 0.58
CA ASN A 70 -21.28 -19.63 1.83
C ASN A 70 -22.51 -18.70 1.65
N GLY A 71 -22.80 -18.27 0.42
CA GLY A 71 -23.91 -17.36 0.09
C GLY A 71 -23.72 -15.91 0.55
N GLY A 72 -22.51 -15.53 0.94
CA GLY A 72 -22.14 -14.20 1.41
C GLY A 72 -21.59 -13.28 0.33
N PHE A 73 -20.96 -12.19 0.77
CA PHE A 73 -20.30 -11.20 -0.08
C PHE A 73 -18.91 -10.87 0.47
N THR A 74 -18.06 -10.29 -0.37
CA THR A 74 -16.71 -9.84 -0.02
C THR A 74 -16.39 -8.54 -0.76
N HIS A 75 -15.28 -7.90 -0.42
CA HIS A 75 -14.73 -6.83 -1.26
C HIS A 75 -14.31 -7.38 -2.62
N ARG A 76 -14.66 -6.72 -3.73
CA ARG A 76 -14.43 -7.22 -5.11
C ARG A 76 -13.00 -7.70 -5.35
N TYR A 77 -12.04 -7.02 -4.74
CA TYR A 77 -10.63 -7.31 -4.95
C TYR A 77 -10.07 -8.51 -4.18
N PHE A 78 -10.88 -9.16 -3.33
CA PHE A 78 -10.54 -10.41 -2.66
C PHE A 78 -10.91 -11.66 -3.48
N ARG A 79 -11.52 -11.46 -4.66
CA ARG A 79 -11.87 -12.53 -5.60
C ARG A 79 -10.99 -12.47 -6.86
N ALA A 80 -10.70 -13.63 -7.45
CA ALA A 80 -10.02 -13.70 -8.74
C ALA A 80 -10.92 -13.12 -9.84
N PRO A 81 -10.43 -12.19 -10.68
CA PRO A 81 -11.21 -11.68 -11.80
C PRO A 81 -11.24 -12.71 -12.93
N ALA A 82 -12.40 -12.90 -13.57
CA ALA A 82 -12.55 -13.82 -14.69
C ALA A 82 -12.31 -13.14 -16.04
N ASN A 83 -12.48 -11.82 -16.12
CA ASN A 83 -12.39 -11.05 -17.37
C ASN A 83 -12.03 -9.58 -17.12
N ALA A 84 -12.01 -8.78 -18.20
CA ALA A 84 -11.71 -7.35 -18.14
C ALA A 84 -12.75 -6.55 -17.32
N ASP A 85 -14.04 -6.86 -17.44
CA ASP A 85 -15.10 -6.14 -16.72
C ASP A 85 -14.98 -6.34 -15.20
N ASP A 86 -14.61 -7.56 -14.76
CA ASP A 86 -14.29 -7.83 -13.35
C ASP A 86 -13.11 -7.00 -12.86
N LEU A 87 -12.08 -6.82 -13.70
CA LEU A 87 -10.92 -5.97 -13.38
C LEU A 87 -11.30 -4.49 -13.31
N VAL A 88 -12.18 -4.01 -14.19
CA VAL A 88 -12.72 -2.64 -14.13
C VAL A 88 -13.52 -2.43 -12.84
N ALA A 89 -14.42 -3.37 -12.51
CA ALA A 89 -15.17 -3.30 -11.26
C ALA A 89 -14.26 -3.37 -10.02
N ALA A 90 -13.19 -4.18 -10.07
CA ALA A 90 -12.16 -4.21 -9.03
C ALA A 90 -11.41 -2.88 -8.91
N ARG A 91 -11.04 -2.24 -10.02
CA ARG A 91 -10.42 -0.91 -10.06
C ARG A 91 -11.30 0.12 -9.35
N ASP A 92 -12.59 0.11 -9.66
CA ASP A 92 -13.54 1.05 -9.09
C ASP A 92 -13.75 0.82 -7.58
N ALA A 93 -13.76 -0.44 -7.13
CA ALA A 93 -13.78 -0.79 -5.71
C ALA A 93 -12.51 -0.32 -4.96
N ILE A 94 -11.33 -0.56 -5.53
CA ILE A 94 -10.06 -0.04 -4.98
C ILE A 94 -10.11 1.48 -4.86
N ALA A 95 -10.57 2.17 -5.92
CA ALA A 95 -10.68 3.62 -5.93
C ALA A 95 -11.69 4.13 -4.87
N ALA A 96 -12.80 3.43 -4.67
CA ALA A 96 -13.80 3.78 -3.66
C ALA A 96 -13.22 3.70 -2.24
N TRP A 97 -12.48 2.64 -1.89
CA TRP A 97 -11.76 2.56 -0.61
C TRP A 97 -10.63 3.58 -0.49
N ALA A 98 -9.85 3.79 -1.56
CA ALA A 98 -8.80 4.80 -1.56
C ALA A 98 -9.37 6.20 -1.28
N ARG A 99 -10.57 6.54 -1.77
CA ARG A 99 -11.21 7.85 -1.51
C ARG A 99 -11.58 8.05 -0.04
N LEU A 100 -11.91 7.00 0.70
CA LEU A 100 -12.18 7.09 2.15
C LEU A 100 -10.95 7.52 2.96
N THR A 101 -9.74 7.29 2.42
CA THR A 101 -8.46 7.67 3.01
C THR A 101 -7.70 8.71 2.18
N TYR A 102 -8.38 9.32 1.20
CA TYR A 102 -7.81 10.27 0.23
C TYR A 102 -6.54 9.77 -0.48
N GLY A 103 -6.43 8.45 -0.64
CA GLY A 103 -5.30 7.74 -1.26
C GLY A 103 -4.07 7.59 -0.38
N TRP A 104 -4.09 8.02 0.88
CA TRP A 104 -2.89 8.02 1.73
C TRP A 104 -2.55 6.67 2.34
N MET A 105 -3.54 5.86 2.71
CA MET A 105 -3.28 4.53 3.27
C MET A 105 -2.92 3.56 2.14
N GLY A 106 -1.62 3.27 2.01
CA GLY A 106 -1.03 2.45 0.94
C GLY A 106 -1.08 0.95 1.21
N ARG A 107 -1.39 0.55 2.44
CA ARG A 107 -1.48 -0.84 2.89
C ARG A 107 -2.86 -1.20 3.40
N SER A 108 -3.92 -0.55 2.93
CA SER A 108 -5.30 -0.95 3.23
C SER A 108 -5.56 -2.45 2.92
N PRO A 109 -6.59 -3.09 3.52
CA PRO A 109 -6.78 -4.54 3.41
C PRO A 109 -6.82 -5.10 1.98
N ASP A 110 -7.35 -4.33 1.01
CA ASP A 110 -7.40 -4.67 -0.41
C ASP A 110 -6.02 -4.80 -1.04
N TYR A 111 -5.00 -4.11 -0.52
CA TYR A 111 -3.63 -4.28 -1.01
C TYR A 111 -3.20 -5.74 -0.96
N LYS A 112 -3.49 -6.45 0.15
CA LYS A 112 -3.19 -7.89 0.24
C LYS A 112 -4.31 -8.78 -0.31
N GLY A 113 -5.49 -8.23 -0.55
CA GLY A 113 -6.47 -8.78 -1.48
C GLY A 113 -5.86 -9.18 -2.84
N ALA A 114 -4.89 -8.40 -3.34
CA ALA A 114 -4.12 -8.73 -4.56
C ALA A 114 -3.46 -10.11 -4.56
N PHE A 115 -3.06 -10.61 -3.39
CA PHE A 115 -2.47 -11.95 -3.23
C PHE A 115 -3.53 -12.99 -2.87
N ILE A 116 -4.40 -12.66 -1.91
CA ILE A 116 -5.43 -13.59 -1.44
C ILE A 116 -6.25 -14.09 -2.61
N ALA A 117 -6.64 -13.18 -3.49
CA ALA A 117 -7.43 -13.50 -4.67
C ALA A 117 -6.72 -14.35 -5.72
N THR A 118 -5.43 -14.67 -5.54
CA THR A 118 -4.69 -15.59 -6.43
C THR A 118 -4.54 -16.99 -5.82
N LEU A 119 -4.74 -17.13 -4.49
CA LEU A 119 -4.60 -18.40 -3.79
C LEU A 119 -5.60 -19.46 -4.26
N GLY A 120 -6.84 -19.07 -4.60
CA GLY A 120 -7.85 -20.01 -5.09
C GLY A 120 -7.51 -20.55 -6.47
N ALA A 121 -7.36 -19.66 -7.46
CA ALA A 121 -7.12 -20.03 -8.85
C ALA A 121 -5.76 -20.70 -9.10
N ASN A 122 -4.77 -20.47 -8.22
CA ASN A 122 -3.41 -20.99 -8.35
C ASN A 122 -2.99 -21.82 -7.13
N ALA A 123 -3.94 -22.50 -6.48
CA ALA A 123 -3.68 -23.29 -5.28
C ALA A 123 -2.61 -24.38 -5.51
N ASP A 124 -2.64 -25.04 -6.66
CA ASP A 124 -1.74 -26.17 -6.98
C ASP A 124 -0.27 -25.75 -7.09
N PHE A 125 0.02 -24.47 -7.35
CA PHE A 125 1.38 -23.94 -7.28
C PHE A 125 2.00 -24.14 -5.89
N TYR A 126 1.19 -24.16 -4.83
CA TYR A 126 1.65 -24.28 -3.46
C TYR A 126 1.82 -25.72 -2.97
N ALA A 127 1.78 -26.72 -3.86
CA ALA A 127 1.94 -28.11 -3.44
C ALA A 127 3.24 -28.35 -2.64
N PRO A 128 3.21 -29.14 -1.54
CA PRO A 128 2.08 -29.94 -1.03
C PRO A 128 1.05 -29.18 -0.17
N TYR A 129 1.20 -27.87 0.00
CA TYR A 129 0.36 -27.00 0.83
C TYR A 129 -0.82 -26.35 0.08
N GLN A 130 -1.27 -26.96 -1.03
CA GLN A 130 -2.38 -26.42 -1.82
C GLN A 130 -3.69 -26.26 -1.03
N GLU A 131 -3.93 -27.14 -0.04
CA GLU A 131 -5.11 -27.03 0.83
C GLU A 131 -5.01 -25.84 1.79
N ASN A 132 -3.81 -25.43 2.20
CA ASN A 132 -3.61 -24.20 2.96
C ASN A 132 -3.95 -22.98 2.11
N ALA A 133 -3.54 -22.97 0.84
CA ALA A 133 -3.91 -21.92 -0.12
C ALA A 133 -5.44 -21.82 -0.27
N ARG A 134 -6.14 -22.94 -0.45
CA ARG A 134 -7.61 -22.97 -0.55
C ARG A 134 -8.30 -22.51 0.74
N ARG A 135 -7.81 -22.96 1.90
CA ARG A 135 -8.31 -22.55 3.21
C ARG A 135 -8.15 -21.05 3.43
N TRP A 136 -6.96 -20.50 3.16
CA TRP A 136 -6.69 -19.08 3.33
C TRP A 136 -7.42 -18.21 2.32
N TYR A 137 -7.60 -18.67 1.08
CA TYR A 137 -8.47 -18.02 0.11
C TYR A 137 -9.89 -17.85 0.67
N ARG A 138 -10.49 -18.96 1.16
CA ARG A 138 -11.83 -18.96 1.75
C ARG A 138 -11.91 -18.02 2.95
N ALA A 139 -11.05 -18.22 3.95
CA ALA A 139 -11.11 -17.47 5.21
C ALA A 139 -10.91 -15.95 4.99
N ALA A 140 -9.92 -15.58 4.17
CA ALA A 140 -9.64 -14.18 3.89
C ALA A 140 -10.71 -13.53 3.02
N GLN A 141 -11.33 -14.27 2.10
CA GLN A 141 -12.44 -13.77 1.30
C GLN A 141 -13.70 -13.55 2.15
N GLU A 142 -14.10 -14.53 2.96
CA GLU A 142 -15.35 -14.46 3.74
C GLU A 142 -15.32 -13.41 4.85
N ARG A 143 -14.14 -13.12 5.39
CA ARG A 143 -13.96 -12.13 6.46
C ARG A 143 -13.29 -10.84 5.99
N CYS A 144 -12.81 -10.75 4.75
CA CYS A 144 -11.99 -9.63 4.27
C CYS A 144 -10.80 -9.38 5.21
N LEU A 145 -10.04 -10.44 5.50
CA LEU A 145 -8.96 -10.41 6.48
C LEU A 145 -7.87 -9.40 6.10
N TYR A 146 -7.54 -8.51 7.03
CA TYR A 146 -6.41 -7.62 6.89
C TYR A 146 -5.08 -8.34 7.12
N MET A 147 -4.23 -8.36 6.10
CA MET A 147 -2.87 -8.88 6.15
C MET A 147 -1.89 -7.82 5.65
N ASN A 148 -0.73 -7.68 6.30
CA ASN A 148 0.36 -6.88 5.75
C ASN A 148 1.20 -7.72 4.76
N HIS A 149 2.36 -7.21 4.38
CA HIS A 149 3.45 -8.04 3.90
C HIS A 149 4.76 -7.77 4.63
N ALA A 150 5.64 -8.77 4.70
CA ALA A 150 6.96 -8.63 5.31
C ALA A 150 7.99 -9.36 4.43
N PHE A 151 8.53 -8.63 3.45
CA PHE A 151 9.45 -9.18 2.44
C PHE A 151 10.88 -8.75 2.65
N ALA A 152 11.09 -7.44 2.82
CA ALA A 152 12.41 -6.86 2.86
C ALA A 152 13.24 -7.42 4.02
N HIS A 153 14.42 -7.93 3.68
CA HIS A 153 15.42 -8.28 4.66
C HIS A 153 15.94 -7.01 5.36
N PRO A 154 16.27 -7.09 6.66
CA PRO A 154 17.01 -6.05 7.36
C PRO A 154 18.24 -5.58 6.57
N PRO A 155 18.60 -4.29 6.61
CA PRO A 155 19.67 -3.75 5.79
C PRO A 155 21.04 -4.01 6.44
N VAL A 156 21.31 -5.26 6.83
CA VAL A 156 22.53 -5.71 7.50
C VAL A 156 23.29 -6.61 6.53
N ASP A 157 24.62 -6.49 6.47
CA ASP A 157 25.48 -7.39 5.69
C ASP A 157 25.04 -7.63 4.23
N ARG A 158 24.52 -6.59 3.55
CA ARG A 158 24.08 -6.70 2.14
C ARG A 158 25.14 -7.19 1.15
N HIS A 159 26.41 -7.15 1.55
CA HIS A 159 27.55 -7.64 0.79
C HIS A 159 27.72 -9.17 0.90
N ARG A 160 26.95 -9.85 1.77
CA ARG A 160 26.98 -11.29 2.01
C ARG A 160 25.68 -11.95 1.51
N PRO A 161 25.73 -13.24 1.12
CA PRO A 161 24.53 -14.02 0.84
C PRO A 161 23.60 -14.10 2.06
N PRO A 162 22.26 -14.05 1.89
CA PRO A 162 21.32 -14.09 3.01
C PRO A 162 21.44 -15.31 3.91
N ASP A 163 21.82 -16.45 3.33
CA ASP A 163 21.97 -17.71 4.02
C ASP A 163 23.24 -17.79 4.91
N GLU A 164 24.05 -16.72 4.95
CA GLU A 164 25.18 -16.55 5.87
C GLU A 164 24.92 -15.56 7.01
N VAL A 165 23.74 -14.94 7.04
CA VAL A 165 23.31 -13.93 8.03
C VAL A 165 22.09 -14.45 8.82
N ALA A 166 22.19 -15.71 9.25
CA ALA A 166 21.12 -16.44 9.94
C ALA A 166 20.72 -15.80 11.28
N ASP A 167 21.64 -15.08 11.92
CA ASP A 167 21.40 -14.34 13.16
C ASP A 167 20.39 -13.20 12.99
N VAL A 168 20.15 -12.73 11.77
CA VAL A 168 19.23 -11.61 11.47
C VAL A 168 18.07 -12.03 10.57
N TYR A 169 18.35 -12.83 9.53
CA TYR A 169 17.34 -13.15 8.52
C TYR A 169 16.41 -14.27 8.93
N MET A 170 15.15 -14.12 8.52
CA MET A 170 14.11 -15.07 8.86
C MET A 170 14.40 -16.46 8.30
N HIS A 171 14.46 -17.45 9.19
CA HIS A 171 14.76 -18.84 8.87
C HIS A 171 14.04 -19.79 9.84
N VAL A 172 13.89 -21.05 9.42
CA VAL A 172 13.43 -22.13 10.28
C VAL A 172 14.59 -22.62 11.15
N GLU A 173 14.39 -22.63 12.46
CA GLU A 173 15.34 -23.20 13.41
C GLU A 173 15.04 -24.68 13.68
N LYS A 174 13.76 -25.06 13.67
CA LYS A 174 13.33 -26.40 14.05
C LYS A 174 11.99 -26.77 13.40
N GLU A 175 11.91 -28.00 12.91
CA GLU A 175 10.67 -28.66 12.54
C GLU A 175 10.06 -29.40 13.74
N THR A 176 8.75 -29.31 13.88
CA THR A 176 7.98 -30.01 14.92
C THR A 176 6.70 -30.59 14.33
N ASP A 177 6.08 -31.52 15.03
CA ASP A 177 4.78 -32.07 14.62
C ASP A 177 3.69 -30.99 14.52
N ALA A 178 3.81 -29.91 15.30
CA ALA A 178 2.86 -28.80 15.30
C ALA A 178 3.11 -27.76 14.20
N GLY A 179 4.32 -27.70 13.63
CA GLY A 179 4.72 -26.67 12.69
C GLY A 179 6.21 -26.34 12.72
N LEU A 180 6.55 -25.16 12.22
CA LEU A 180 7.92 -24.64 12.12
C LEU A 180 8.20 -23.64 13.23
N ILE A 181 9.32 -23.80 13.93
CA ILE A 181 9.86 -22.75 14.81
C ILE A 181 10.71 -21.82 13.95
N VAL A 182 10.32 -20.55 13.89
CA VAL A 182 10.92 -19.54 13.01
C VAL A 182 11.50 -18.41 13.85
N SER A 183 12.71 -18.00 13.48
CA SER A 183 13.38 -16.84 14.07
C SER A 183 13.92 -15.90 13.00
N GLY A 184 14.06 -14.62 13.36
CA GLY A 184 14.66 -13.58 12.54
C GLY A 184 13.71 -12.40 12.30
N ALA A 185 14.15 -11.45 11.47
CA ALA A 185 13.45 -10.18 11.29
C ALA A 185 13.15 -9.84 9.82
N LYS A 186 12.14 -8.99 9.66
CA LYS A 186 11.78 -8.29 8.42
C LYS A 186 11.58 -6.81 8.73
N ILE A 187 11.93 -5.96 7.78
CA ILE A 187 11.78 -4.50 7.94
C ILE A 187 10.56 -3.98 7.18
N VAL A 188 10.11 -2.78 7.58
CA VAL A 188 9.10 -2.00 6.87
C VAL A 188 7.82 -2.83 6.69
N ALA A 189 7.40 -3.50 7.78
CA ALA A 189 6.13 -4.22 7.87
C ALA A 189 4.99 -3.21 8.02
N THR A 190 4.84 -2.32 7.04
CA THR A 190 3.94 -1.15 7.05
C THR A 190 2.52 -1.54 7.45
N GLY A 191 1.99 -0.89 8.48
CA GLY A 191 0.63 -1.10 8.97
C GLY A 191 0.42 -2.37 9.81
N SER A 192 1.44 -3.21 10.00
CA SER A 192 1.39 -4.49 10.76
C SER A 192 0.72 -4.39 12.12
N ALA A 193 0.94 -3.29 12.85
CA ALA A 193 0.32 -3.03 14.15
C ALA A 193 -1.21 -3.12 14.12
N LEU A 194 -1.83 -2.95 12.95
CA LEU A 194 -3.28 -2.88 12.73
C LEU A 194 -3.80 -4.03 11.84
N THR A 195 -2.99 -5.05 11.55
CA THR A 195 -3.40 -6.21 10.75
C THR A 195 -3.80 -7.39 11.65
N HIS A 196 -4.44 -8.41 11.05
CA HIS A 196 -4.69 -9.69 11.70
C HIS A 196 -3.50 -10.65 11.50
N TYR A 197 -2.92 -10.66 10.30
CA TYR A 197 -1.82 -11.56 9.95
C TYR A 197 -0.65 -10.82 9.28
N ASN A 198 0.53 -11.40 9.42
CA ASN A 198 1.71 -11.10 8.63
C ASN A 198 1.88 -12.11 7.50
N PHE A 199 1.95 -11.63 6.26
CA PHE A 199 2.38 -12.46 5.13
C PHE A 199 3.89 -12.33 4.94
N VAL A 200 4.62 -13.38 5.29
CA VAL A 200 6.07 -13.43 5.20
C VAL A 200 6.49 -14.11 3.90
N ALA A 201 7.36 -13.46 3.13
CA ALA A 201 8.03 -14.04 1.98
C ALA A 201 9.43 -13.44 1.81
N HIS A 202 10.15 -13.83 0.76
CA HIS A 202 11.51 -13.36 0.48
C HIS A 202 11.54 -12.47 -0.76
N PRO A 203 12.40 -11.43 -0.80
CA PRO A 203 12.50 -10.53 -1.95
C PRO A 203 13.14 -11.24 -3.15
N SER A 204 12.61 -11.06 -4.36
CA SER A 204 13.09 -11.79 -5.55
C SER A 204 14.52 -11.45 -5.97
N GLN A 205 15.07 -10.34 -5.50
CA GLN A 205 16.38 -9.83 -5.96
C GLN A 205 17.55 -10.67 -5.46
N VAL A 206 17.39 -11.36 -4.33
CA VAL A 206 18.45 -12.17 -3.75
C VAL A 206 17.94 -13.60 -3.64
N PRO A 207 18.35 -14.50 -4.54
CA PRO A 207 17.90 -15.88 -4.53
C PRO A 207 18.27 -16.57 -3.22
N MET A 208 17.33 -17.33 -2.67
CA MET A 208 17.63 -18.25 -1.57
C MET A 208 18.41 -19.45 -2.09
N LYS A 209 19.36 -19.92 -1.28
CA LYS A 209 20.25 -21.04 -1.60
C LYS A 209 20.17 -22.19 -0.60
N LYS A 210 19.58 -21.97 0.58
CA LYS A 210 19.42 -22.95 1.65
C LYS A 210 17.94 -23.15 2.00
N LYS A 211 17.59 -24.36 2.44
CA LYS A 211 16.20 -24.81 2.62
C LYS A 211 15.50 -24.10 3.77
N GLU A 212 16.23 -23.88 4.87
CA GLU A 212 15.73 -23.24 6.08
C GLU A 212 15.34 -21.76 5.87
N PHE A 213 15.84 -21.13 4.79
CA PHE A 213 15.44 -19.78 4.36
C PHE A 213 14.41 -19.78 3.23
N ALA A 214 14.04 -20.95 2.69
CA ALA A 214 13.05 -21.06 1.62
C ALA A 214 11.64 -21.25 2.21
N LEU A 215 11.13 -20.22 2.89
CA LEU A 215 9.84 -20.26 3.57
C LEU A 215 8.89 -19.12 3.17
N ILE A 216 7.63 -19.45 2.91
CA ILE A 216 6.55 -18.48 2.67
C ILE A 216 5.34 -18.92 3.48
N PHE A 217 4.84 -18.06 4.36
CA PHE A 217 3.82 -18.43 5.34
C PHE A 217 3.03 -17.21 5.85
N LEU A 218 1.97 -17.48 6.60
CA LEU A 218 1.26 -16.50 7.42
C LEU A 218 1.57 -16.67 8.90
N SER A 219 1.74 -15.56 9.61
CA SER A 219 1.79 -15.55 11.07
C SER A 219 0.69 -14.65 11.60
N ALA A 220 -0.05 -15.07 12.62
CA ALA A 220 -0.95 -14.16 13.32
C ALA A 220 -0.13 -13.06 14.02
N MET A 221 -0.73 -11.89 14.20
CA MET A 221 -0.09 -10.77 14.91
C MET A 221 0.09 -11.03 16.41
N ASP A 222 -0.70 -11.94 16.98
CA ASP A 222 -0.71 -12.35 18.39
C ASP A 222 0.02 -13.67 18.64
N THR A 223 0.66 -14.27 17.63
CA THR A 223 1.50 -15.46 17.81
C THR A 223 2.61 -15.17 18.82
N PRO A 224 2.76 -15.96 19.90
CA PRO A 224 3.88 -15.82 20.83
C PRO A 224 5.23 -15.83 20.09
N GLY A 225 6.10 -14.86 20.42
CA GLY A 225 7.37 -14.66 19.72
C GLY A 225 7.30 -13.63 18.59
N VAL A 226 6.12 -13.30 18.06
CA VAL A 226 5.93 -12.19 17.11
C VAL A 226 5.96 -10.86 17.86
N LYS A 227 6.86 -9.96 17.44
CA LYS A 227 7.03 -8.63 18.03
C LYS A 227 7.12 -7.59 16.93
N LEU A 228 6.56 -6.41 17.19
CA LEU A 228 6.79 -5.21 16.38
C LEU A 228 7.61 -4.18 17.14
N ILE A 229 8.64 -3.64 16.49
CA ILE A 229 9.34 -2.44 16.95
C ILE A 229 8.98 -1.30 16.00
N CYS A 230 8.16 -0.37 16.48
CA CYS A 230 7.66 0.73 15.68
C CYS A 230 8.73 1.80 15.43
N ARG A 231 8.68 2.41 14.24
CA ARG A 231 9.34 3.69 13.98
C ARG A 231 8.65 4.82 14.75
N PRO A 232 9.23 6.05 14.82
CA PRO A 232 8.52 7.21 15.35
C PRO A 232 7.11 7.35 14.74
N SER A 233 6.11 7.65 15.56
CA SER A 233 4.71 7.79 15.13
C SER A 233 4.37 9.25 14.84
N TYR A 234 3.97 9.51 13.60
CA TYR A 234 3.55 10.85 13.18
C TYR A 234 2.17 11.17 13.73
N SER A 235 1.30 10.16 13.89
CA SER A 235 0.00 10.32 14.57
C SER A 235 0.16 10.73 16.02
N MET A 236 1.09 10.10 16.77
CA MET A 236 1.32 10.47 18.16
C MET A 236 1.96 11.85 18.29
N THR A 237 2.96 12.18 17.45
CA THR A 237 3.55 13.53 17.42
C THR A 237 2.49 14.60 17.12
N ALA A 238 1.63 14.37 16.14
CA ALA A 238 0.52 15.26 15.78
C ALA A 238 -0.52 15.39 16.90
N GLU A 239 -0.68 14.36 17.74
CA GLU A 239 -1.59 14.41 18.89
C GLU A 239 -1.02 15.19 20.08
N VAL A 240 0.28 15.04 20.36
CA VAL A 240 0.91 15.66 21.54
C VAL A 240 1.23 17.14 21.32
N MET A 241 1.81 17.48 20.17
CA MET A 241 2.30 18.84 19.88
C MET A 241 1.49 19.58 18.81
N GLY A 242 0.47 18.94 18.27
CA GLY A 242 -0.34 19.48 17.18
C GLY A 242 -1.84 19.35 17.42
N SER A 243 -2.60 19.44 16.34
CA SER A 243 -4.04 19.19 16.34
C SER A 243 -4.48 18.63 14.99
N PRO A 244 -5.71 18.09 14.88
CA PRO A 244 -6.27 17.72 13.58
C PRO A 244 -6.38 18.87 12.58
N PHE A 245 -6.39 20.13 13.04
CA PHE A 245 -6.35 21.29 12.16
C PHE A 245 -4.94 21.54 11.63
N ASP A 246 -3.91 21.28 12.45
CA ASP A 246 -2.52 21.54 12.10
C ASP A 246 -1.88 20.39 11.32
N TYR A 247 -2.30 19.15 11.60
CA TYR A 247 -1.79 17.91 10.99
C TYR A 247 -2.95 16.97 10.58
N PRO A 248 -3.77 17.37 9.61
CA PRO A 248 -5.02 16.66 9.24
C PRO A 248 -4.83 15.28 8.59
N LEU A 249 -3.64 14.98 8.06
CA LEU A 249 -3.31 13.67 7.47
C LEU A 249 -2.54 12.83 8.49
N SER A 250 -1.43 13.36 9.01
CA SER A 250 -0.55 12.66 9.96
C SER A 250 -1.31 12.14 11.19
N SER A 251 -2.28 12.91 11.70
CA SER A 251 -3.05 12.56 12.91
C SER A 251 -3.99 11.36 12.76
N ARG A 252 -4.23 10.87 11.53
CA ARG A 252 -5.21 9.79 11.30
C ARG A 252 -4.90 8.81 10.16
N LEU A 253 -3.87 9.06 9.35
CA LEU A 253 -3.52 8.25 8.18
C LEU A 253 -2.10 7.67 8.26
N ASP A 254 -1.42 7.80 9.41
CA ASP A 254 -0.08 7.24 9.61
C ASP A 254 -0.14 5.71 9.60
N GLU A 255 0.61 5.11 8.67
CA GLU A 255 0.85 3.67 8.61
C GLU A 255 2.26 3.41 9.12
N ASN A 256 2.38 3.01 10.40
CA ASN A 256 3.70 2.80 11.02
C ASN A 256 4.48 1.69 10.29
N ASP A 257 5.71 2.01 9.91
CA ASP A 257 6.63 1.10 9.22
C ASP A 257 7.46 0.33 10.26
N ALA A 258 6.83 -0.61 10.94
CA ALA A 258 7.47 -1.35 12.02
C ALA A 258 8.48 -2.39 11.51
N ILE A 259 9.47 -2.68 12.35
CA ILE A 259 10.31 -3.87 12.24
C ILE A 259 9.49 -5.04 12.80
N LEU A 260 9.38 -6.13 12.03
CA LEU A 260 8.76 -7.37 12.44
C LEU A 260 9.86 -8.34 12.90
N ILE A 261 9.71 -8.89 14.09
CA ILE A 261 10.59 -9.91 14.67
C ILE A 261 9.76 -11.15 14.94
N LEU A 262 10.28 -12.30 14.52
CA LEU A 262 9.86 -13.61 15.03
C LEU A 262 11.01 -14.11 15.91
N ASP A 263 10.69 -14.43 17.15
CA ASP A 263 11.62 -14.88 18.18
C ASP A 263 11.13 -16.23 18.68
N HIS A 264 11.69 -17.31 18.11
CA HIS A 264 11.26 -18.69 18.33
C HIS A 264 9.75 -18.90 18.13
N ALA A 265 9.16 -18.21 17.15
CA ALA A 265 7.72 -18.21 16.93
C ALA A 265 7.27 -19.50 16.22
N LEU A 266 6.22 -20.15 16.74
CA LEU A 266 5.62 -21.31 16.09
C LEU A 266 4.71 -20.88 14.93
N VAL A 267 5.04 -21.32 13.73
CA VAL A 267 4.22 -21.22 12.53
C VAL A 267 3.56 -22.57 12.28
N PRO A 268 2.24 -22.71 12.50
CA PRO A 268 1.54 -23.97 12.25
C PRO A 268 1.63 -24.41 10.80
N TRP A 269 1.63 -25.72 10.56
CA TRP A 269 1.69 -26.28 9.20
C TRP A 269 0.58 -25.77 8.29
N GLU A 270 -0.59 -25.45 8.83
CA GLU A 270 -1.74 -24.92 8.09
C GLU A 270 -1.56 -23.47 7.60
N ASN A 271 -0.50 -22.81 8.04
CA ASN A 271 -0.16 -21.45 7.63
C ASN A 271 1.03 -21.41 6.66
N VAL A 272 1.64 -22.55 6.35
CA VAL A 272 2.75 -22.67 5.41
C VAL A 272 2.21 -22.73 3.98
N PHE A 273 2.84 -21.98 3.07
CA PHE A 273 2.57 -22.06 1.63
C PHE A 273 3.72 -22.69 0.86
N ILE A 274 4.96 -22.38 1.24
CA ILE A 274 6.19 -22.91 0.63
C ILE A 274 7.18 -23.14 1.76
N TYR A 275 7.79 -24.32 1.80
CA TYR A 275 8.85 -24.67 2.74
C TYR A 275 9.80 -25.69 2.08
N GLU A 276 11.11 -25.56 2.33
CA GLU A 276 12.24 -26.31 1.73
C GLU A 276 12.36 -26.29 0.20
N ASP A 277 11.39 -25.72 -0.52
CA ASP A 277 11.39 -25.64 -1.97
C ASP A 277 11.99 -24.32 -2.45
N ILE A 278 13.31 -24.34 -2.64
CA ILE A 278 14.10 -23.17 -3.05
C ILE A 278 13.64 -22.64 -4.41
N GLU A 279 13.38 -23.52 -5.37
CA GLU A 279 12.96 -23.13 -6.72
C GLU A 279 11.61 -22.41 -6.67
N LYS A 280 10.63 -23.00 -5.97
CA LYS A 280 9.29 -22.42 -5.83
C LYS A 280 9.31 -21.11 -5.04
N SER A 281 10.13 -21.01 -4.00
CA SER A 281 10.32 -19.77 -3.22
C SER A 281 10.88 -18.64 -4.11
N ASN A 282 11.95 -18.91 -4.87
CA ASN A 282 12.54 -17.94 -5.80
C ASN A 282 11.59 -17.58 -6.96
N ALA A 283 10.73 -18.50 -7.38
CA ALA A 283 9.74 -18.29 -8.42
C ALA A 283 8.41 -17.69 -7.92
N PHE A 284 8.27 -17.39 -6.62
CA PHE A 284 7.01 -16.92 -6.03
C PHE A 284 6.44 -15.69 -6.72
N PHE A 285 7.21 -14.62 -6.89
CA PHE A 285 6.70 -13.38 -7.49
C PHE A 285 6.27 -13.53 -8.96
N PRO A 286 7.08 -14.13 -9.86
CA PRO A 286 6.65 -14.29 -11.24
C PRO A 286 5.50 -15.30 -11.40
N ARG A 287 5.33 -16.28 -10.49
CA ARG A 287 4.32 -17.35 -10.64
C ARG A 287 3.05 -17.20 -9.79
N SER A 288 3.07 -16.39 -8.72
CA SER A 288 1.94 -16.26 -7.79
C SER A 288 0.77 -15.42 -8.31
N GLY A 289 0.96 -14.65 -9.39
CA GLY A 289 -0.01 -13.66 -9.88
C GLY A 289 -0.17 -12.41 -9.00
N PHE A 290 0.51 -12.35 -7.86
CA PHE A 290 0.40 -11.25 -6.89
C PHE A 290 0.89 -9.91 -7.44
N PHE A 291 2.05 -9.89 -8.09
CA PHE A 291 2.76 -8.64 -8.35
C PHE A 291 2.05 -7.71 -9.35
N PRO A 292 1.53 -8.18 -10.50
CA PRO A 292 0.70 -7.35 -11.39
C PRO A 292 -0.53 -6.76 -10.68
N ARG A 293 -1.15 -7.53 -9.77
CA ARG A 293 -2.28 -7.07 -8.96
C ARG A 293 -1.86 -6.04 -7.91
N ALA A 294 -0.78 -6.26 -7.19
CA ALA A 294 -0.23 -5.29 -6.24
C ALA A 294 0.06 -3.92 -6.91
N MET A 295 0.58 -3.96 -8.13
CA MET A 295 0.82 -2.77 -8.95
C MET A 295 -0.47 -2.11 -9.42
N PHE A 296 -1.48 -2.89 -9.81
CA PHE A 296 -2.80 -2.37 -10.16
C PHE A 296 -3.44 -1.61 -9.00
N GLN A 297 -3.47 -2.20 -7.80
CA GLN A 297 -3.96 -1.54 -6.59
C GLN A 297 -3.18 -0.27 -6.25
N GLY A 298 -1.84 -0.36 -6.31
CA GLY A 298 -0.95 0.77 -6.06
C GLY A 298 -1.16 1.92 -7.03
N CYS A 299 -1.34 1.63 -8.32
CA CYS A 299 -1.56 2.61 -9.39
C CYS A 299 -2.90 3.33 -9.20
N THR A 300 -3.98 2.59 -8.97
CA THR A 300 -5.31 3.17 -8.72
C THR A 300 -5.33 4.05 -7.47
N ARG A 301 -4.73 3.58 -6.38
CA ARG A 301 -4.63 4.38 -5.15
C ARG A 301 -3.76 5.63 -5.35
N LEU A 302 -2.64 5.54 -6.07
CA LEU A 302 -1.82 6.71 -6.39
C LEU A 302 -2.60 7.72 -7.25
N ALA A 303 -3.37 7.25 -8.23
CA ALA A 303 -4.22 8.12 -9.04
C ALA A 303 -5.26 8.88 -8.20
N VAL A 304 -5.89 8.22 -7.22
CA VAL A 304 -6.79 8.88 -6.24
C VAL A 304 -6.03 9.86 -5.35
N LYS A 305 -4.82 9.52 -4.89
CA LYS A 305 -3.98 10.46 -4.11
C LYS A 305 -3.64 11.71 -4.93
N LEU A 306 -3.34 11.55 -6.21
CA LEU A 306 -3.06 12.68 -7.11
C LEU A 306 -4.32 13.54 -7.35
N ASP A 307 -5.52 12.94 -7.47
CA ASP A 307 -6.78 13.71 -7.48
C ASP A 307 -6.85 14.65 -6.26
N PHE A 308 -6.56 14.11 -5.08
CA PHE A 308 -6.60 14.85 -3.83
C PHE A 308 -5.55 15.96 -3.78
N ILE A 309 -4.27 15.63 -4.04
CA ILE A 309 -3.16 16.59 -3.98
C ILE A 309 -3.35 17.73 -4.99
N ILE A 310 -3.75 17.41 -6.22
CA ILE A 310 -3.96 18.42 -7.26
C ILE A 310 -5.18 19.29 -6.94
N GLY A 311 -6.23 18.71 -6.35
CA GLY A 311 -7.36 19.48 -5.83
C GLY A 311 -6.94 20.46 -4.72
N LEU A 312 -6.01 20.07 -3.83
CA LEU A 312 -5.43 20.97 -2.83
C LEU A 312 -4.59 22.07 -3.48
N LEU A 313 -3.73 21.71 -4.44
CA LEU A 313 -2.89 22.65 -5.17
C LEU A 313 -3.72 23.69 -5.90
N SER A 314 -4.75 23.27 -6.63
CA SER A 314 -5.65 24.18 -7.35
C SER A 314 -6.31 25.18 -6.39
N LYS A 315 -6.83 24.70 -5.25
CA LYS A 315 -7.41 25.59 -4.23
C LYS A 315 -6.37 26.53 -3.62
N ALA A 316 -5.11 26.09 -3.49
CA ALA A 316 -4.04 26.91 -2.92
C ALA A 316 -3.60 28.01 -3.89
N VAL A 317 -3.55 27.71 -5.19
CA VAL A 317 -3.32 28.68 -6.27
C VAL A 317 -4.37 29.79 -6.23
N ASP A 318 -5.65 29.44 -6.12
CA ASP A 318 -6.74 30.41 -5.99
C ASP A 318 -6.60 31.26 -4.72
N LEU A 319 -6.34 30.63 -3.56
CA LEU A 319 -6.19 31.34 -2.29
C LEU A 319 -4.97 32.26 -2.20
N VAL A 320 -3.92 31.98 -2.98
CA VAL A 320 -2.74 32.86 -3.11
C VAL A 320 -2.98 33.93 -4.18
N GLY A 321 -3.95 33.74 -5.08
CA GLY A 321 -4.22 34.67 -6.19
C GLY A 321 -3.15 34.61 -7.28
N SER A 322 -2.50 33.46 -7.46
CA SER A 322 -1.48 33.26 -8.50
C SER A 322 -1.99 32.57 -9.77
N GLY A 323 -3.31 32.33 -9.84
CA GLY A 323 -3.96 31.58 -10.92
C GLY A 323 -3.87 32.20 -12.31
N ASP A 324 -3.71 33.53 -12.41
CA ASP A 324 -3.56 34.23 -13.69
C ASP A 324 -2.15 34.12 -14.27
N SER A 325 -1.17 33.64 -13.49
CA SER A 325 0.20 33.46 -13.97
C SER A 325 0.28 32.25 -14.90
N ARG A 326 0.69 32.49 -16.14
CA ARG A 326 0.87 31.43 -17.15
C ARG A 326 1.83 30.31 -16.69
N HIS A 327 2.87 30.65 -15.93
CA HIS A 327 3.79 29.66 -15.38
C HIS A 327 3.10 28.76 -14.34
N VAL A 328 2.23 29.32 -13.50
CA VAL A 328 1.45 28.56 -12.51
C VAL A 328 0.45 27.65 -13.21
N GLN A 329 -0.29 28.17 -14.20
CA GLN A 329 -1.24 27.38 -15.00
C GLN A 329 -0.55 26.21 -15.70
N ALA A 330 0.61 26.44 -16.32
CA ALA A 330 1.39 25.39 -16.98
C ALA A 330 1.84 24.30 -15.98
N SER A 331 2.27 24.70 -14.78
CA SER A 331 2.72 23.77 -13.73
C SER A 331 1.57 22.92 -13.17
N VAL A 332 0.40 23.53 -12.96
CA VAL A 332 -0.83 22.78 -12.59
C VAL A 332 -1.22 21.83 -13.72
N GLY A 333 -1.12 22.26 -14.98
CA GLY A 333 -1.36 21.41 -16.15
C GLY A 333 -0.45 20.18 -16.20
N GLU A 334 0.83 20.33 -15.86
CA GLU A 334 1.77 19.20 -15.76
C GLU A 334 1.35 18.22 -14.64
N ALA A 335 0.97 18.73 -13.46
CA ALA A 335 0.49 17.88 -12.38
C ALA A 335 -0.78 17.08 -12.79
N VAL A 336 -1.72 17.73 -13.49
CA VAL A 336 -2.91 17.08 -14.06
C VAL A 336 -2.52 16.00 -15.08
N ALA A 337 -1.50 16.23 -15.91
CA ALA A 337 -1.01 15.24 -16.86
C ALA A 337 -0.47 13.97 -16.16
N TRP A 338 0.32 14.13 -15.09
CA TRP A 338 0.79 13.00 -14.27
C TRP A 338 -0.39 12.20 -13.69
N ARG A 339 -1.40 12.88 -13.17
CA ARG A 339 -2.63 12.26 -12.67
C ARG A 339 -3.37 11.48 -13.76
N ASN A 340 -3.55 12.07 -14.94
CA ASN A 340 -4.25 11.44 -16.05
C ASN A 340 -3.49 10.20 -16.56
N MET A 341 -2.15 10.27 -16.59
CA MET A 341 -1.31 9.13 -16.93
C MET A 341 -1.52 7.97 -15.96
N MET A 342 -1.59 8.21 -14.65
CA MET A 342 -1.83 7.14 -13.67
C MET A 342 -3.21 6.50 -13.87
N TRP A 343 -4.28 7.29 -14.06
CA TRP A 343 -5.60 6.73 -14.38
C TRP A 343 -5.59 5.94 -15.69
N GLY A 344 -4.94 6.46 -16.74
CA GLY A 344 -4.79 5.78 -18.03
C GLY A 344 -4.08 4.43 -17.91
N LEU A 345 -3.05 4.34 -17.08
CA LEU A 345 -2.38 3.06 -16.78
C LEU A 345 -3.33 2.07 -16.09
N THR A 346 -4.19 2.52 -15.17
CA THR A 346 -5.20 1.63 -14.56
C THR A 346 -6.20 1.10 -15.60
N ASP A 347 -6.65 1.94 -16.53
CA ASP A 347 -7.57 1.50 -17.58
C ASP A 347 -6.90 0.50 -18.52
N ALA A 348 -5.65 0.76 -18.93
CA ALA A 348 -4.89 -0.15 -19.78
C ALA A 348 -4.63 -1.50 -19.08
N MET A 349 -4.28 -1.49 -17.80
CA MET A 349 -4.12 -2.71 -16.98
C MET A 349 -5.40 -3.54 -16.93
N ALA A 350 -6.56 -2.90 -16.75
CA ALA A 350 -7.85 -3.58 -16.61
C ALA A 350 -8.43 -4.07 -17.93
N ARG A 351 -8.30 -3.29 -19.01
CA ARG A 351 -8.95 -3.54 -20.31
C ARG A 351 -8.14 -4.37 -21.29
N ALA A 352 -6.84 -4.51 -21.07
CA ALA A 352 -5.98 -5.40 -21.84
C ALA A 352 -5.40 -6.53 -20.95
N PRO A 353 -6.23 -7.28 -20.21
CA PRO A 353 -5.72 -8.26 -19.26
C PRO A 353 -5.12 -9.47 -19.97
N ILE A 354 -4.30 -10.23 -19.25
CA ILE A 354 -3.72 -11.48 -19.76
C ILE A 354 -4.45 -12.69 -19.18
N PRO A 355 -4.72 -13.74 -19.96
CA PRO A 355 -5.22 -15.01 -19.43
C PRO A 355 -4.27 -15.59 -18.38
N TRP A 356 -4.84 -16.19 -17.33
CA TRP A 356 -4.09 -16.78 -16.24
C TRP A 356 -4.81 -18.01 -15.67
N ALA A 357 -4.10 -18.83 -14.91
CA ALA A 357 -4.61 -20.07 -14.30
C ALA A 357 -5.45 -20.93 -15.28
N GLY A 358 -4.85 -21.31 -16.42
CA GLY A 358 -5.52 -22.14 -17.43
C GLY A 358 -6.67 -21.45 -18.17
N GLY A 359 -6.79 -20.12 -18.09
CA GLY A 359 -7.85 -19.34 -18.74
C GLY A 359 -9.11 -19.16 -17.90
N ALA A 360 -9.16 -19.72 -16.69
CA ALA A 360 -10.28 -19.55 -15.76
C ALA A 360 -10.27 -18.17 -15.07
N SER A 361 -9.15 -17.45 -15.11
CA SER A 361 -9.01 -16.11 -14.55
C SER A 361 -8.11 -15.25 -15.43
N VAL A 362 -8.05 -13.97 -15.13
CA VAL A 362 -7.14 -13.03 -15.79
C VAL A 362 -6.27 -12.29 -14.77
N LEU A 363 -5.14 -11.76 -15.23
CA LEU A 363 -4.34 -10.80 -14.46
C LEU A 363 -4.41 -9.41 -15.13
N PRO A 364 -4.33 -8.32 -14.34
CA PRO A 364 -4.07 -7.01 -14.91
C PRO A 364 -2.80 -7.05 -15.76
N ASN A 365 -2.78 -6.31 -16.86
CA ASN A 365 -1.68 -6.36 -17.81
C ASN A 365 -0.33 -6.07 -17.12
N PRO A 366 0.64 -7.01 -17.15
CA PRO A 366 1.91 -6.84 -16.45
C PRO A 366 2.82 -5.80 -17.10
N GLU A 367 2.70 -5.53 -18.39
CA GLU A 367 3.50 -4.53 -19.10
C GLU A 367 3.16 -3.12 -18.62
N TYR A 368 1.87 -2.78 -18.57
CA TYR A 368 1.41 -1.51 -18.01
C TYR A 368 1.65 -1.41 -16.51
N ALA A 369 1.56 -2.53 -15.77
CA ALA A 369 1.91 -2.58 -14.35
C ALA A 369 3.39 -2.19 -14.10
N GLN A 370 4.34 -2.71 -14.90
CA GLN A 370 5.75 -2.28 -14.78
C GLN A 370 5.98 -0.84 -15.20
N ALA A 371 5.22 -0.33 -16.18
CA ALA A 371 5.26 1.10 -16.52
C ALA A 371 4.89 1.97 -15.30
N TYR A 372 3.79 1.65 -14.59
CA TYR A 372 3.44 2.31 -13.33
C TYR A 372 4.57 2.19 -12.30
N ARG A 373 5.12 0.99 -12.12
CA ARG A 373 6.21 0.76 -11.15
C ARG A 373 7.42 1.67 -11.40
N THR A 374 7.77 1.87 -12.67
CA THR A 374 8.87 2.77 -13.04
C THR A 374 8.48 4.23 -12.85
N PHE A 375 7.35 4.65 -13.41
CA PHE A 375 6.99 6.08 -13.48
C PHE A 375 6.41 6.65 -12.20
N SER A 376 5.88 5.83 -11.28
CA SER A 376 5.44 6.31 -9.96
C SER A 376 6.58 6.96 -9.17
N SER A 377 7.79 6.39 -9.26
CA SER A 377 9.01 6.92 -8.62
C SER A 377 9.48 8.27 -9.17
N VAL A 378 8.96 8.69 -10.33
CA VAL A 378 9.27 9.98 -10.98
C VAL A 378 8.11 10.96 -10.80
N ALA A 379 6.88 10.49 -11.03
CA ALA A 379 5.68 11.32 -11.01
C ALA A 379 5.41 11.93 -9.63
N TYR A 380 5.46 11.14 -8.55
CA TYR A 380 5.14 11.65 -7.22
C TYR A 380 6.14 12.73 -6.74
N PRO A 381 7.46 12.53 -6.86
CA PRO A 381 8.43 13.59 -6.62
C PRO A 381 8.23 14.83 -7.48
N ARG A 382 7.93 14.67 -8.77
CA ARG A 382 7.72 15.80 -9.68
C ARG A 382 6.51 16.64 -9.28
N VAL A 383 5.41 15.99 -8.87
CA VAL A 383 4.22 16.70 -8.36
C VAL A 383 4.56 17.46 -7.08
N LYS A 384 5.33 16.86 -6.15
CA LYS A 384 5.82 17.57 -4.96
C LYS A 384 6.68 18.79 -5.33
N GLU A 385 7.65 18.61 -6.22
CA GLU A 385 8.54 19.68 -6.69
C GLU A 385 7.75 20.84 -7.32
N ILE A 386 6.73 20.53 -8.13
CA ILE A 386 5.82 21.54 -8.69
C ILE A 386 5.17 22.35 -7.56
N ILE A 387 4.58 21.69 -6.56
CA ILE A 387 3.91 22.37 -5.45
C ILE A 387 4.88 23.28 -4.70
N GLU A 388 6.06 22.79 -4.35
CA GLU A 388 7.09 23.58 -3.67
C GLU A 388 7.52 24.79 -4.50
N SER A 389 7.66 24.62 -5.82
CA SER A 389 8.09 25.68 -6.74
C SER A 389 7.06 26.81 -6.87
N ILE A 390 5.77 26.48 -7.06
CA ILE A 390 4.75 27.50 -7.33
C ILE A 390 4.09 28.07 -6.07
N MET A 391 4.08 27.33 -4.95
CA MET A 391 3.56 27.81 -3.67
C MET A 391 4.64 28.46 -2.80
N ALA A 392 5.89 28.01 -2.91
CA ALA A 392 7.06 28.57 -2.24
C ALA A 392 6.79 28.94 -0.75
N SER A 393 7.05 30.19 -0.38
CA SER A 393 6.87 30.69 0.99
C SER A 393 5.41 30.68 1.47
N GLY A 394 4.43 30.55 0.57
CA GLY A 394 3.02 30.39 0.94
C GLY A 394 2.76 29.17 1.81
N LEU A 395 3.59 28.12 1.69
CA LEU A 395 3.49 26.90 2.49
C LEU A 395 3.94 27.09 3.95
N ILE A 396 4.84 28.04 4.20
CA ILE A 396 5.35 28.34 5.55
C ILE A 396 4.75 29.62 6.15
N TYR A 397 3.94 30.34 5.37
CA TYR A 397 3.15 31.48 5.82
C TYR A 397 1.91 31.02 6.61
N ILE A 398 2.17 30.40 7.76
CA ILE A 398 1.16 29.78 8.64
C ILE A 398 1.51 30.09 10.10
N ASN A 399 0.51 30.10 10.98
CA ASN A 399 0.70 30.23 12.43
C ASN A 399 1.06 28.88 13.07
N SER A 400 1.47 28.90 14.34
CA SER A 400 2.01 27.73 15.03
C SER A 400 0.97 26.64 15.25
N HIS A 401 -0.17 26.98 15.84
CA HIS A 401 -1.17 26.02 16.27
C HIS A 401 -2.59 26.59 16.17
N ALA A 402 -3.61 25.76 16.00
CA ALA A 402 -5.00 26.20 15.89
C ALA A 402 -5.48 27.11 17.04
N VAL A 403 -4.88 26.96 18.23
CA VAL A 403 -5.15 27.79 19.42
C VAL A 403 -4.78 29.26 19.23
N ASP A 404 -3.89 29.60 18.31
CA ASP A 404 -3.51 31.00 18.03
C ASP A 404 -4.73 31.81 17.56
N PHE A 405 -5.62 31.19 16.77
CA PHE A 405 -6.90 31.81 16.34
C PHE A 405 -7.92 31.97 17.49
N GLN A 406 -7.73 31.24 18.59
CA GLN A 406 -8.54 31.34 19.79
C GLN A 406 -7.94 32.33 20.80
N THR A 407 -6.71 32.80 20.56
CA THR A 407 -5.99 33.71 21.44
C THR A 407 -6.37 35.16 21.11
N PRO A 408 -7.10 35.90 21.98
CA PRO A 408 -7.67 37.19 21.62
C PRO A 408 -6.65 38.25 21.19
N SER A 409 -5.44 38.22 21.77
CA SER A 409 -4.36 39.14 21.41
C SER A 409 -3.71 38.84 20.05
N LEU A 410 -3.82 37.61 19.55
CA LEU A 410 -3.27 37.21 18.25
C LEU A 410 -4.30 37.32 17.13
N ARG A 411 -5.58 37.05 17.43
CA ARG A 411 -6.65 36.91 16.44
C ARG A 411 -6.74 38.08 15.43
N PRO A 412 -6.70 39.36 15.82
CA PRO A 412 -6.76 40.47 14.86
C PRO A 412 -5.60 40.47 13.86
N TYR A 413 -4.41 40.03 14.28
CA TYR A 413 -3.24 39.94 13.40
C TYR A 413 -3.37 38.78 12.43
N LEU A 414 -3.84 37.62 12.88
CA LEU A 414 -4.05 36.45 12.03
C LEU A 414 -5.13 36.74 10.97
N ASP A 415 -6.26 37.31 11.37
CA ASP A 415 -7.35 37.65 10.46
C ASP A 415 -6.92 38.67 9.39
N ARG A 416 -6.06 39.62 9.75
CA ARG A 416 -5.59 40.66 8.84
C ARG A 416 -4.47 40.18 7.91
N TYR A 417 -3.44 39.55 8.48
CA TYR A 417 -2.20 39.25 7.76
C TYR A 417 -2.21 37.85 7.14
N LEU A 418 -2.93 36.89 7.71
CA LEU A 418 -3.06 35.54 7.15
C LEU A 418 -4.31 35.33 6.28
N ARG A 419 -4.99 36.39 5.85
CA ARG A 419 -6.08 36.26 4.87
C ARG A 419 -5.57 35.77 3.51
N GLY A 420 -6.44 35.11 2.75
CA GLY A 420 -6.16 34.81 1.35
C GLY A 420 -6.48 35.99 0.42
N SER A 421 -6.19 35.78 -0.86
CA SER A 421 -6.57 36.72 -1.93
C SER A 421 -8.09 36.89 -2.00
N ASP A 422 -8.50 38.05 -2.53
CA ASP A 422 -9.92 38.44 -2.70
C ASP A 422 -10.78 38.39 -1.43
N GLY A 423 -10.15 38.57 -0.27
CA GLY A 423 -10.84 38.63 1.02
C GLY A 423 -11.17 37.26 1.61
N SER A 424 -10.55 36.18 1.10
CA SER A 424 -10.69 34.84 1.66
C SER A 424 -10.25 34.78 3.13
N ASP A 425 -11.05 34.11 3.96
CA ASP A 425 -10.86 34.01 5.41
C ASP A 425 -9.51 33.37 5.81
N ALA A 426 -8.90 33.90 6.87
CA ALA A 426 -7.59 33.47 7.36
C ALA A 426 -7.59 32.04 7.91
N VAL A 427 -8.67 31.62 8.59
CA VAL A 427 -8.79 30.24 9.10
C VAL A 427 -8.86 29.27 7.93
N GLN A 428 -9.65 29.59 6.89
CA GLN A 428 -9.75 28.76 5.69
C GLN A 428 -8.42 28.66 4.94
N ARG A 429 -7.70 29.78 4.76
CA ARG A 429 -6.36 29.78 4.15
C ARG A 429 -5.40 28.90 4.94
N THR A 430 -5.27 29.13 6.25
CA THR A 430 -4.36 28.34 7.09
C THR A 430 -4.73 26.85 7.05
N LYS A 431 -6.03 26.52 7.13
CA LYS A 431 -6.50 25.13 7.06
C LYS A 431 -6.04 24.43 5.79
N LEU A 432 -6.16 25.09 4.64
CA LEU A 432 -5.72 24.53 3.37
C LEU A 432 -4.19 24.42 3.31
N MET A 433 -3.46 25.47 3.71
CA MET A 433 -2.00 25.47 3.64
C MET A 433 -1.37 24.43 4.58
N LYS A 434 -1.89 24.26 5.79
CA LYS A 434 -1.45 23.20 6.70
C LYS A 434 -1.77 21.81 6.17
N LEU A 435 -2.94 21.61 5.55
CA LEU A 435 -3.28 20.35 4.89
C LEU A 435 -2.33 20.05 3.71
N LEU A 436 -2.03 21.04 2.87
CA LEU A 436 -1.11 20.88 1.76
C LEU A 436 0.32 20.62 2.27
N TRP A 437 0.77 21.33 3.30
CA TRP A 437 2.08 21.09 3.91
C TRP A 437 2.17 19.70 4.55
N ASP A 438 1.13 19.25 5.24
CA ASP A 438 1.08 17.89 5.80
C ASP A 438 1.11 16.81 4.71
N ALA A 439 0.71 17.12 3.48
CA ALA A 439 0.81 16.20 2.35
C ALA A 439 2.23 16.06 1.79
N ILE A 440 3.09 17.09 1.89
CA ILE A 440 4.38 17.11 1.17
C ILE A 440 5.63 17.39 2.01
N GLY A 441 5.50 18.15 3.10
CA GLY A 441 6.63 18.76 3.81
C GLY A 441 6.78 18.38 5.28
N THR A 442 5.78 17.76 5.90
CA THR A 442 5.91 17.18 7.25
C THR A 442 6.68 15.85 7.22
N GLU A 443 7.04 15.30 8.38
CA GLU A 443 7.68 13.97 8.44
C GLU A 443 6.82 12.88 7.79
N PHE A 444 5.50 12.98 7.90
CA PHE A 444 4.54 12.13 7.17
C PHE A 444 4.62 12.35 5.66
N GLY A 445 4.64 13.61 5.20
CA GLY A 445 4.81 13.94 3.78
C GLY A 445 6.13 13.41 3.20
N GLY A 446 7.23 13.59 3.93
CA GLY A 446 8.56 13.07 3.58
C GLY A 446 8.61 11.54 3.56
N ARG A 447 8.02 10.87 4.56
CA ARG A 447 7.85 9.41 4.55
C ARG A 447 7.03 8.96 3.36
N HIS A 448 5.96 9.67 3.01
CA HIS A 448 5.14 9.32 1.84
C HIS A 448 5.88 9.50 0.53
N GLU A 449 6.74 10.52 0.39
CA GLU A 449 7.64 10.65 -0.75
C GLU A 449 8.59 9.45 -0.84
N LEU A 450 9.26 9.10 0.26
CA LEU A 450 10.16 7.95 0.31
C LEU A 450 9.42 6.64 -0.04
N TYR A 451 8.20 6.49 0.46
CA TYR A 451 7.30 5.39 0.17
C TYR A 451 6.99 5.33 -1.33
N GLU A 452 6.43 6.37 -1.95
CA GLU A 452 6.02 6.29 -3.38
C GLU A 452 7.23 6.10 -4.32
N ARG A 453 8.43 6.56 -3.91
CA ARG A 453 9.69 6.33 -4.64
C ARG A 453 10.16 4.88 -4.63
N ASN A 454 10.00 4.17 -3.50
CA ASN A 454 10.66 2.86 -3.26
C ASN A 454 9.67 1.72 -2.97
N TYR A 455 8.38 2.01 -2.96
CA TYR A 455 7.30 1.09 -2.58
C TYR A 455 7.41 -0.26 -3.28
N LEU A 456 7.79 -0.26 -4.56
CA LEU A 456 7.87 -1.47 -5.37
C LEU A 456 9.32 -1.87 -5.70
N GLY A 457 10.30 -1.35 -4.97
CA GLY A 457 11.72 -1.63 -5.13
C GLY A 457 12.54 -0.39 -5.50
N ALA A 458 13.86 -0.56 -5.47
CA ALA A 458 14.81 0.50 -5.79
C ALA A 458 14.72 0.92 -7.27
N SER A 459 15.02 2.21 -7.51
CA SER A 459 14.94 2.89 -8.81
C SER A 459 15.60 2.11 -9.97
N GLU A 460 16.81 1.59 -9.76
CA GLU A 460 17.52 0.79 -10.80
C GLU A 460 16.86 -0.57 -11.01
N THR A 461 16.50 -1.25 -9.91
CA THR A 461 15.87 -2.57 -9.95
C THR A 461 14.54 -2.55 -10.71
N VAL A 462 13.72 -1.51 -10.54
CA VAL A 462 12.42 -1.44 -11.23
C VAL A 462 12.59 -1.26 -12.74
N ARG A 463 13.61 -0.50 -13.18
CA ARG A 463 13.92 -0.31 -14.61
C ARG A 463 14.52 -1.58 -15.21
N PHE A 464 15.45 -2.22 -14.49
CA PHE A 464 16.02 -3.49 -14.91
C PHE A 464 14.95 -4.57 -15.07
N ALA A 465 14.05 -4.71 -14.09
CA ALA A 465 12.93 -5.64 -14.18
C ALA A 465 12.00 -5.35 -15.36
N THR A 466 11.80 -4.07 -15.70
CA THR A 466 11.02 -3.68 -16.89
C THR A 466 11.69 -4.17 -18.18
N TRP A 467 13.00 -3.93 -18.32
CA TRP A 467 13.80 -4.42 -19.46
C TRP A 467 13.79 -5.95 -19.55
N GLN A 468 14.04 -6.63 -18.42
CA GLN A 468 14.07 -8.08 -18.35
C GLN A 468 12.73 -8.71 -18.76
N MET A 469 11.61 -8.11 -18.33
CA MET A 469 10.28 -8.57 -18.73
C MET A 469 10.04 -8.38 -20.23
N ALA A 470 10.42 -7.23 -20.80
CA ALA A 470 10.28 -6.96 -22.22
C ALA A 470 11.16 -7.89 -23.09
N GLN A 471 12.31 -8.31 -22.57
CA GLN A 471 13.14 -9.33 -23.21
C GLN A 471 12.46 -10.71 -23.13
N ALA A 472 11.99 -11.12 -21.94
CA ALA A 472 11.37 -12.42 -21.72
C ALA A 472 10.05 -12.61 -22.48
N SER A 473 9.26 -11.54 -22.70
CA SER A 473 8.01 -11.60 -23.47
C SER A 473 8.20 -11.51 -24.99
N GLY A 474 9.44 -11.35 -25.46
CA GLY A 474 9.77 -11.10 -26.86
C GLY A 474 9.33 -9.72 -27.37
N LEU A 475 8.88 -8.81 -26.50
CA LEU A 475 8.47 -7.46 -26.88
C LEU A 475 9.64 -6.67 -27.49
N LEU A 476 10.82 -6.76 -26.89
CA LEU A 476 12.02 -6.11 -27.44
C LEU A 476 12.39 -6.66 -28.83
N GLU A 477 12.21 -7.95 -29.05
CA GLU A 477 12.50 -8.57 -30.34
C GLU A 477 11.54 -8.08 -31.43
N ARG A 478 10.24 -7.92 -31.10
CA ARG A 478 9.28 -7.31 -32.02
C ARG A 478 9.64 -5.86 -32.37
N MET A 479 10.12 -5.08 -31.39
CA MET A 479 10.58 -3.70 -31.64
C MET A 479 11.83 -3.66 -32.53
N ARG A 480 12.76 -4.60 -32.34
CA ARG A 480 13.95 -4.75 -33.18
C ARG A 480 13.57 -5.13 -34.61
N GLY A 481 12.73 -6.15 -34.77
CA GLY A 481 12.25 -6.57 -36.10
C GLY A 481 11.55 -5.44 -36.87
N PHE A 482 10.87 -4.52 -36.18
CA PHE A 482 10.30 -3.33 -36.83
C PHE A 482 11.36 -2.33 -37.29
N ALA A 483 12.45 -2.16 -36.55
CA ALA A 483 13.60 -1.37 -37.00
C ALA A 483 14.32 -2.05 -38.18
N ASP A 484 14.51 -3.37 -38.11
CA ASP A 484 15.13 -4.16 -39.17
C ASP A 484 14.33 -4.09 -40.48
N GLN A 485 12.99 -4.05 -40.39
CA GLN A 485 12.11 -3.84 -41.55
C GLN A 485 12.45 -2.55 -42.29
N CYS A 486 12.68 -1.43 -41.58
CA CYS A 486 13.09 -0.16 -42.18
C CYS A 486 14.52 -0.23 -42.75
N MET A 487 15.44 -0.89 -42.05
CA MET A 487 16.82 -1.07 -42.52
C MET A 487 16.91 -1.91 -43.80
N ALA A 488 15.97 -2.81 -44.03
CA ALA A 488 15.89 -3.60 -45.26
C ALA A 488 15.42 -2.81 -46.49
N GLU A 489 14.94 -1.58 -46.32
CA GLU A 489 14.49 -0.72 -47.44
C GLU A 489 15.62 0.03 -48.14
N TYR A 490 16.87 -0.07 -47.65
CA TYR A 490 18.03 0.59 -48.25
C TYR A 490 19.31 -0.26 -48.16
N ASP A 491 20.20 -0.10 -49.14
CA ASP A 491 21.54 -0.68 -49.20
C ASP A 491 22.62 0.38 -49.54
N LEU A 492 23.89 -0.04 -49.64
CA LEU A 492 25.07 0.83 -49.81
C LEU A 492 25.26 1.36 -51.23
#